data_AF-A0A8T2KM78-F1
#
_entry.id   AF-A0A8T2KM78-F1
#
_cell.length_a   1.000
_cell.length_b   1.000
_cell.length_c   1.000
_cell.angle_alpha   90.00
_cell.angle_beta   90.00
_cell.angle_gamma   90.00
#
_symmetry.space_group_name_H-M   'P 1'
#
loop_
_entity.id
_entity.type
_entity.pdbx_description
1 polymer ?
#
loop_
_entity_poly.entity_id
_entity_poly.type
_entity_poly.pdbx_seq_one_letter_code
_entity_poly.pdbx_strand_id
1 'polypeptide(L)'
;MAIPGPLSDLQELSSNLCKVSLLGASGQEEESPDLQLLSLLRLREQVKQQHLELQSVVVTKEEAAPETLSLERLFEIKKELVKEIEDVKMSYKNKTTVLQRMQAVNALYCKIAEGDSDSRLIKEKLKHILSLTTLILKSQQEKRDLEQKIYDIRKKRLELKELGASKMLEFQTMKTTWKADAEEMESKKMKRLEKILKEEIDSTTVIQNVFQNIILASHVDWAKDPRLREMVLKLETHANSF
;
A
#
# COMPACT_ATOMS: atom_id res chain seq x y z
N MET A 1 14.06 45.78 30.28
CA MET A 1 13.66 44.48 30.88
C MET A 1 13.76 43.43 29.80
N ALA A 2 14.65 42.44 29.98
CA ALA A 2 14.87 41.37 29.02
C ALA A 2 13.59 40.52 28.91
N ILE A 3 13.05 40.37 27.69
CA ILE A 3 11.94 39.47 27.39
C ILE A 3 12.56 38.11 27.10
N PRO A 4 12.41 37.08 27.95
CA PRO A 4 12.91 35.75 27.65
C PRO A 4 11.87 34.98 26.81
N GLY A 5 12.33 34.31 25.75
CA GLY A 5 11.50 33.45 24.91
C GLY A 5 11.58 33.76 23.41
N PRO A 6 10.85 33.00 22.55
CA PRO A 6 11.06 32.86 21.09
C PRO A 6 11.00 34.15 20.25
N LEU A 7 10.64 35.30 20.85
CA LEU A 7 10.81 36.61 20.25
C LEU A 7 12.28 37.06 20.18
N SER A 8 13.11 36.67 21.15
CA SER A 8 14.54 36.95 21.15
C SER A 8 15.24 36.24 20.00
N ASP A 9 14.86 34.98 19.74
CA ASP A 9 15.41 34.18 18.64
C ASP A 9 15.01 34.75 17.27
N LEU A 10 13.79 35.30 17.17
CA LEU A 10 13.30 36.03 15.99
C LEU A 10 14.02 37.37 15.78
N GLN A 11 14.40 38.04 16.87
CA GLN A 11 15.15 39.30 16.84
C GLN A 11 16.59 39.08 16.37
N GLU A 12 17.23 37.99 16.79
CA GLU A 12 18.57 37.61 16.36
C GLU A 12 18.60 37.19 14.88
N LEU A 13 17.62 36.39 14.44
CA LEU A 13 17.43 36.02 13.03
C LEU A 13 17.18 37.23 12.12
N SER A 14 16.33 38.16 12.56
CA SER A 14 16.05 39.42 11.83
C SER A 14 17.30 40.29 11.69
N SER A 15 18.04 40.47 12.79
CA SER A 15 19.27 41.29 12.81
C SER A 15 20.38 40.71 11.92
N ASN A 16 20.55 39.37 11.94
CA ASN A 16 21.54 38.69 11.11
C ASN A 16 21.20 38.75 9.62
N LEU A 17 19.91 38.69 9.26
CA LEU A 17 19.47 38.78 7.86
C LEU A 17 19.61 40.20 7.29
N CYS A 18 19.37 41.23 8.10
CA CYS A 18 19.54 42.63 7.71
C CYS A 18 21.01 42.96 7.40
N LYS A 19 21.97 42.32 8.10
CA LYS A 19 23.41 42.44 7.79
C LYS A 19 23.78 41.80 6.45
N VAL A 20 23.19 40.66 6.09
CA VAL A 20 23.45 39.98 4.81
C VAL A 20 22.95 40.81 3.63
N SER A 21 21.84 41.53 3.76
CA SER A 21 21.33 42.43 2.71
C SER A 21 22.18 43.69 2.49
N LEU A 22 22.91 44.16 3.50
CA LEU A 22 23.76 45.36 3.37
C LEU A 22 25.17 45.05 2.84
N LEU A 23 25.71 43.87 3.14
CA LEU A 23 27.06 43.46 2.70
C LEU A 23 27.15 43.05 1.22
N GLY A 24 26.02 42.86 0.53
CA GLY A 24 26.00 42.59 -0.90
C GLY A 24 26.22 43.81 -1.81
N ALA A 25 26.27 45.02 -1.24
CA ALA A 25 26.30 46.27 -2.00
C ALA A 25 27.14 47.37 -1.32
N SER A 26 28.41 47.11 -1.00
CA SER A 26 29.36 48.20 -0.72
C SER A 26 30.81 47.74 -0.87
N GLY A 27 31.25 47.63 -2.12
CA GLY A 27 32.67 47.79 -2.47
C GLY A 27 32.76 49.03 -3.36
N GLN A 28 32.88 50.22 -2.78
CA GLN A 28 33.22 51.44 -3.50
C GLN A 28 34.49 51.99 -2.86
N GLU A 29 35.63 51.71 -3.48
CA GLU A 29 36.76 52.61 -3.47
C GLU A 29 36.52 53.63 -4.59
N GLU A 30 36.69 54.92 -4.30
CA GLU A 30 36.58 56.02 -5.27
C GLU A 30 37.69 55.90 -6.32
N GLU A 31 37.41 55.25 -7.46
CA GLU A 31 38.24 55.30 -8.67
C GLU A 31 37.85 56.48 -9.55
N SER A 32 38.86 57.14 -10.14
CA SER A 32 38.67 58.31 -11.00
C SER A 32 37.71 58.03 -12.18
N PRO A 33 36.93 59.02 -12.62
CA PRO A 33 35.91 58.84 -13.66
C PRO A 33 36.49 58.32 -14.99
N ASP A 34 37.76 58.61 -15.28
CA ASP A 34 38.47 58.09 -16.46
C ASP A 34 38.82 56.60 -16.34
N LEU A 35 39.14 56.10 -15.13
CA LEU A 35 39.35 54.66 -14.88
C LEU A 35 38.04 53.87 -15.03
N GLN A 36 36.93 54.43 -14.54
CA GLN A 36 35.60 53.82 -14.68
C GLN A 36 35.17 53.74 -16.15
N LEU A 37 35.40 54.78 -16.95
CA LEU A 37 35.11 54.76 -18.39
C LEU A 37 35.96 53.72 -19.14
N LEU A 38 37.26 53.63 -18.83
CA LEU A 38 38.16 52.62 -19.40
C LEU A 38 37.75 51.19 -19.02
N SER A 39 37.30 50.98 -17.79
CA SER A 39 36.78 49.68 -17.35
C SER A 39 35.52 49.26 -18.11
N LEU A 40 34.60 50.22 -18.35
CA LEU A 40 33.39 50.00 -19.12
C LEU A 40 33.68 49.72 -20.60
N LEU A 41 34.64 50.43 -21.19
CA LEU A 41 35.08 50.17 -22.57
C LEU A 41 35.74 48.80 -22.73
N ARG A 42 36.58 48.40 -21.76
CA ARG A 42 37.16 47.05 -21.72
C ARG A 42 36.08 45.98 -21.59
N LEU A 43 35.11 46.19 -20.70
CA LEU A 43 34.00 45.26 -20.50
C LEU A 43 33.13 45.14 -21.76
N ARG A 44 32.86 46.27 -22.44
CA ARG A 44 32.14 46.30 -23.71
C ARG A 44 32.86 45.47 -24.77
N GLU A 45 34.18 45.63 -24.91
CA GLU A 45 34.94 44.87 -25.91
C GLU A 45 34.97 43.38 -25.55
N GLN A 46 35.07 43.04 -24.26
CA GLN A 46 35.01 41.66 -23.78
C GLN A 46 33.65 41.01 -24.07
N VAL A 47 32.54 41.71 -23.84
CA VAL A 47 31.18 41.23 -24.17
C VAL A 47 31.02 41.06 -25.67
N LYS A 48 31.56 41.97 -26.48
CA LYS A 48 31.52 41.89 -27.95
C LYS A 48 32.31 40.68 -28.47
N GLN A 49 33.48 40.43 -27.90
CA GLN A 49 34.30 39.26 -28.22
C GLN A 49 33.60 37.96 -27.82
N GLN A 50 33.03 37.88 -26.62
CA GLN A 50 32.25 36.73 -26.17
C GLN A 50 31.02 36.48 -27.06
N HIS A 51 30.36 37.54 -27.52
CA HIS A 51 29.24 37.41 -28.45
C HIS A 51 29.67 36.82 -29.80
N LEU A 52 30.80 37.28 -30.36
CA LEU A 52 31.36 36.75 -31.60
C LEU A 52 31.79 35.27 -31.45
N GLU A 53 32.39 34.91 -30.32
CA GLU A 53 32.77 33.52 -30.02
C GLU A 53 31.55 32.60 -29.89
N LEU A 54 30.48 33.06 -29.22
CA LEU A 54 29.23 32.31 -29.15
C LEU A 54 28.56 32.20 -30.53
N GLN A 55 28.58 33.28 -31.32
CA GLN A 55 28.02 33.29 -32.66
C GLN A 55 28.76 32.32 -33.59
N SER A 56 30.10 32.26 -33.53
CA SER A 56 30.88 31.31 -34.33
C SER A 56 30.67 29.86 -33.88
N VAL A 57 30.51 29.60 -32.58
CA VAL A 57 30.16 28.28 -32.04
C VAL A 57 28.75 27.85 -32.48
N VAL A 58 27.80 28.78 -32.58
CA VAL A 58 26.45 28.48 -33.08
C VAL A 58 26.47 28.18 -34.58
N VAL A 59 27.18 28.98 -35.38
CA VAL A 59 27.30 28.77 -36.84
C VAL A 59 28.04 27.45 -37.16
N THR A 60 29.10 27.13 -36.44
CA THR A 60 29.82 25.85 -36.61
C THR A 60 29.01 24.64 -36.13
N LYS A 61 28.11 24.83 -35.16
CA LYS A 61 27.13 23.80 -34.75
C LYS A 61 25.95 23.65 -35.70
N GLU A 62 25.66 24.65 -36.53
CA GLU A 62 24.66 24.55 -37.61
C GLU A 62 25.21 23.77 -38.82
N GLU A 63 26.52 23.85 -39.10
CA GLU A 63 27.17 23.12 -40.20
C GLU A 63 27.52 21.65 -39.84
N ALA A 64 27.79 21.36 -38.57
CA ALA A 64 27.87 19.99 -38.08
C ALA A 64 26.45 19.48 -37.84
N ALA A 65 25.98 18.54 -38.66
CA ALA A 65 24.68 17.89 -38.50
C ALA A 65 24.40 17.62 -37.01
N PRO A 66 23.29 18.13 -36.44
CA PRO A 66 23.05 18.00 -35.01
C PRO A 66 23.03 16.51 -34.70
N GLU A 67 23.89 16.06 -33.79
CA GLU A 67 23.85 14.70 -33.24
C GLU A 67 22.38 14.41 -32.93
N THR A 68 21.76 13.54 -33.73
CA THR A 68 20.33 13.29 -33.69
C THR A 68 20.03 12.51 -32.43
N LEU A 69 19.91 13.22 -31.31
CA LEU A 69 19.34 12.72 -30.08
C LEU A 69 18.03 12.04 -30.45
N SER A 70 17.92 10.75 -30.14
CA SER A 70 16.71 9.99 -30.45
C SER A 70 15.51 10.71 -29.84
N LEU A 71 14.37 10.67 -30.53
CA LEU A 71 13.13 11.33 -30.10
C LEU A 71 12.77 10.96 -28.64
N GLU A 72 13.06 9.72 -28.25
CA GLU A 72 12.91 9.22 -26.88
C GLU A 72 13.79 9.99 -25.86
N ARG A 73 15.07 10.23 -26.18
CA ARG A 73 15.97 11.00 -25.32
C ARG A 73 15.55 12.46 -25.23
N LEU A 74 15.08 13.04 -26.33
CA LEU A 74 14.53 14.41 -26.34
C LEU A 74 13.26 14.52 -25.49
N PHE A 75 12.41 13.49 -25.49
CA PHE A 75 11.21 13.47 -24.67
C PHE A 75 11.53 13.38 -23.17
N GLU A 76 12.47 12.54 -22.76
CA GLU A 76 12.91 12.47 -21.37
C GLU A 76 13.61 13.75 -20.91
N ILE A 77 14.51 14.34 -21.72
CA ILE A 77 15.15 15.64 -21.40
C ILE A 77 14.07 16.73 -21.24
N LYS A 78 13.07 16.78 -22.13
CA LYS A 78 11.95 17.73 -22.01
C LYS A 78 11.19 17.54 -20.71
N LYS A 79 10.90 16.29 -20.33
CA LYS A 79 10.17 15.97 -19.10
C LYS A 79 10.96 16.36 -17.85
N GLU A 80 12.28 16.12 -17.84
CA GLU A 80 13.18 16.57 -16.76
C GLU A 80 13.21 18.09 -16.67
N LEU A 81 13.41 18.80 -17.79
CA LEU A 81 13.40 20.27 -17.82
C LEU A 81 12.07 20.87 -17.34
N VAL A 82 10.93 20.28 -17.74
CA VAL A 82 9.62 20.73 -17.26
C VAL A 82 9.49 20.55 -15.74
N LYS A 83 9.99 19.44 -15.21
CA LYS A 83 10.01 19.19 -13.76
C LYS A 83 10.92 20.20 -13.06
N GLU A 84 12.13 20.42 -13.56
CA GLU A 84 13.07 21.41 -13.00
C GLU A 84 12.49 22.82 -13.00
N ILE A 85 11.84 23.23 -14.10
CA ILE A 85 11.17 24.53 -14.19
C ILE A 85 10.07 24.66 -13.13
N GLU A 86 9.24 23.63 -12.95
CA GLU A 86 8.17 23.67 -11.95
C GLU A 86 8.75 23.66 -10.52
N ASP A 87 9.81 22.88 -10.26
CA ASP A 87 10.52 22.86 -8.98
C ASP A 87 11.15 24.23 -8.66
N VAL A 88 11.81 24.86 -9.62
CA VAL A 88 12.38 26.21 -9.48
C VAL A 88 11.28 27.25 -9.26
N LYS A 89 10.18 27.16 -9.98
CA LYS A 89 9.03 28.06 -9.82
C LYS A 89 8.37 27.92 -8.47
N MET A 90 8.19 26.70 -7.97
CA MET A 90 7.67 26.44 -6.63
C MET A 90 8.64 26.94 -5.55
N SER A 91 9.95 26.73 -5.74
CA SER A 91 11.00 27.26 -4.88
C SER A 91 10.97 28.79 -4.82
N TYR A 92 10.89 29.45 -5.97
CA TYR A 92 10.78 30.91 -6.06
C TYR A 92 9.54 31.43 -5.34
N LYS A 93 8.36 30.86 -5.61
CA LYS A 93 7.10 31.24 -4.92
C LYS A 93 7.20 31.08 -3.41
N ASN A 94 7.78 29.98 -2.94
CA ASN A 94 7.96 29.72 -1.51
C ASN A 94 8.90 30.75 -0.88
N LYS A 95 10.06 31.02 -1.51
CA LYS A 95 11.03 32.02 -1.04
C LYS A 95 10.41 33.42 -0.99
N THR A 96 9.71 33.84 -2.04
CA THR A 96 9.01 35.13 -2.09
C THR A 96 7.94 35.23 -0.99
N THR A 97 7.16 34.18 -0.77
CA THR A 97 6.13 34.15 0.28
C THR A 97 6.75 34.27 1.68
N VAL A 98 7.86 33.56 1.94
CA VAL A 98 8.59 33.64 3.22
C VAL A 98 9.13 35.05 3.42
N LEU A 99 9.74 35.65 2.40
CA LEU A 99 10.25 37.02 2.47
C LEU A 99 9.14 38.04 2.76
N GLN A 100 8.01 37.95 2.07
CA GLN A 100 6.85 38.81 2.30
C GLN A 100 6.31 38.67 3.73
N ARG A 101 6.22 37.44 4.26
CA ARG A 101 5.81 37.20 5.65
C ARG A 101 6.80 37.80 6.64
N MET A 102 8.09 37.66 6.40
CA MET A 102 9.14 38.25 7.25
C MET A 102 9.05 39.77 7.28
N GLN A 103 8.89 40.40 6.11
CA GLN A 103 8.72 41.86 6.01
C GLN A 103 7.46 42.33 6.75
N ALA A 104 6.34 41.63 6.60
CA ALA A 104 5.10 41.96 7.31
C ALA A 104 5.25 41.82 8.84
N VAL A 105 5.88 40.74 9.31
CA VAL A 105 6.15 40.54 10.74
C VAL A 105 7.09 41.63 11.29
N ASN A 106 8.12 42.00 10.53
CA ASN A 106 9.02 43.07 10.93
C ASN A 106 8.31 44.43 11.00
N ALA A 107 7.45 44.75 10.03
CA ALA A 107 6.64 45.97 10.06
C ALA A 107 5.69 46.00 11.27
N LEU A 108 5.04 44.87 11.60
CA LEU A 108 4.22 44.74 12.80
C LEU A 108 5.04 44.91 14.08
N TYR A 109 6.25 44.36 14.12
CA TYR A 109 7.14 44.49 15.27
C TYR A 109 7.54 45.95 15.50
N CYS A 110 7.96 46.66 14.44
CA CYS A 110 8.26 48.09 14.49
C CYS A 110 7.05 48.87 14.98
N LYS A 111 5.84 48.57 14.46
CA LYS A 111 4.61 49.25 14.89
C LYS A 111 4.33 49.04 16.38
N ILE A 112 4.46 47.81 16.88
CA ILE A 112 4.26 47.50 18.31
C ILE A 112 5.28 48.22 19.20
N ALA A 113 6.50 48.46 18.71
CA ALA A 113 7.55 49.14 19.45
C ALA A 113 7.26 50.65 19.65
N GLU A 114 6.41 51.26 18.81
CA GLU A 114 6.00 52.67 18.95
C GLU A 114 5.15 52.93 20.20
N GLY A 115 4.50 51.90 20.75
CA GLY A 115 3.83 51.96 22.05
C GLY A 115 2.53 52.78 22.10
N ASP A 116 1.98 53.14 20.94
CA ASP A 116 0.72 53.88 20.79
C ASP A 116 -0.54 53.04 21.11
N SER A 117 -1.72 53.65 21.00
CA SER A 117 -3.00 52.96 21.21
C SER A 117 -3.17 51.77 20.26
N ASP A 118 -2.71 51.92 19.02
CA ASP A 118 -2.81 50.90 17.98
C ASP A 118 -1.90 49.70 18.30
N SER A 119 -0.71 49.95 18.84
CA SER A 119 0.22 48.93 19.35
C SER A 119 -0.43 48.02 20.38
N ARG A 120 -1.21 48.59 21.31
CA ARG A 120 -1.94 47.82 22.33
C ARG A 120 -3.01 46.93 21.69
N LEU A 121 -3.79 47.46 20.75
CA LEU A 121 -4.81 46.71 20.02
C LEU A 121 -4.20 45.57 19.20
N ILE A 122 -3.12 45.83 18.47
CA ILE A 122 -2.39 44.82 17.68
C ILE A 122 -1.91 43.69 18.60
N LYS A 123 -1.31 44.02 19.76
CA LYS A 123 -0.83 43.02 20.71
C LYS A 123 -1.95 42.16 21.28
N GLU A 124 -3.09 42.73 21.61
CA GLU A 124 -4.26 41.99 22.10
C GLU A 124 -4.81 41.05 21.01
N LYS A 125 -4.94 41.53 19.77
CA LYS A 125 -5.39 40.70 18.65
C LYS A 125 -4.41 39.55 18.36
N LEU A 126 -3.10 39.81 18.37
CA LEU A 126 -2.08 38.76 18.22
C LEU A 126 -2.17 37.72 19.32
N LYS A 127 -2.37 38.13 20.58
CA LYS A 127 -2.57 37.20 21.70
C LYS A 127 -3.81 36.30 21.48
N HIS A 128 -4.91 36.88 21.00
CA HIS A 128 -6.11 36.14 20.69
C HIS A 128 -5.89 35.16 19.51
N ILE A 129 -5.23 35.61 18.43
CA ILE A 129 -4.86 34.76 17.29
C ILE A 129 -3.99 33.58 17.73
N LEU A 130 -3.01 33.82 18.59
CA LEU A 130 -2.15 32.75 19.12
C LEU A 130 -2.96 31.74 19.93
N SER A 131 -3.85 32.20 20.81
CA SER A 131 -4.76 31.33 21.58
C SER A 131 -5.61 30.45 20.65
N LEU A 132 -6.23 31.04 19.62
CA LEU A 132 -7.01 30.29 18.64
C LEU A 132 -6.14 29.28 17.87
N THR A 133 -4.93 29.68 17.47
CA THR A 133 -4.00 28.81 16.75
C THR A 133 -3.60 27.61 17.59
N THR A 134 -3.33 27.80 18.89
CA THR A 134 -3.06 26.70 19.83
C THR A 134 -4.23 25.73 19.93
N LEU A 135 -5.47 26.24 20.01
CA LEU A 135 -6.67 25.41 20.03
C LEU A 135 -6.85 24.63 18.73
N ILE A 136 -6.63 25.26 17.58
CA ILE A 136 -6.68 24.62 16.26
C ILE A 136 -5.64 23.51 16.16
N LEU A 137 -4.40 23.77 16.58
CA LEU A 137 -3.33 22.77 16.56
C LEU A 137 -3.66 21.57 17.45
N LYS A 138 -4.24 21.81 18.63
CA LYS A 138 -4.70 20.75 19.54
C LYS A 138 -5.79 19.89 18.89
N SER A 139 -6.81 20.53 18.31
CA SER A 139 -7.88 19.81 17.59
C SER A 139 -7.37 19.01 16.40
N GLN A 140 -6.41 19.56 15.65
CA GLN A 140 -5.77 18.84 14.54
C GLN A 140 -4.95 17.65 15.03
N GLN A 141 -4.29 17.75 16.19
CA GLN A 141 -3.58 16.62 16.79
C GLN A 141 -4.56 15.53 17.21
N GLU A 142 -5.63 15.89 17.92
CA GLU A 142 -6.68 14.95 18.34
C GLU A 142 -7.30 14.23 17.13
N LYS A 143 -7.53 14.96 16.01
CA LYS A 143 -7.98 14.38 14.75
C LYS A 143 -7.00 13.32 14.23
N ARG A 144 -5.70 13.62 14.16
CA ARG A 144 -4.67 12.67 13.70
C ARG A 144 -4.63 11.43 14.59
N ASP A 145 -4.71 11.59 15.91
CA ASP A 145 -4.72 10.49 16.85
C ASP A 145 -5.94 9.57 16.67
N LEU A 146 -7.12 10.17 16.39
CA LEU A 146 -8.34 9.40 16.07
C LEU A 146 -8.24 8.69 14.72
N GLU A 147 -7.70 9.34 13.69
CA GLU A 147 -7.44 8.72 12.38
C GLU A 147 -6.51 7.51 12.52
N GLN A 148 -5.46 7.61 13.33
CA GLN A 148 -4.56 6.50 13.62
C GLN A 148 -5.29 5.35 14.33
N LYS A 149 -6.11 5.64 15.34
CA LYS A 149 -6.91 4.60 16.02
C LYS A 149 -7.87 3.90 15.07
N ILE A 150 -8.51 4.63 14.15
CA ILE A 150 -9.38 4.05 13.13
C ILE A 150 -8.59 3.14 12.19
N TYR A 151 -7.39 3.56 11.77
CA TYR A 151 -6.50 2.74 10.95
C TYR A 151 -6.15 1.42 11.66
N ASP A 152 -5.77 1.47 12.94
CA ASP A 152 -5.41 0.29 13.72
C ASP A 152 -6.60 -0.68 13.88
N ILE A 153 -7.82 -0.16 14.10
CA ILE A 153 -9.03 -0.97 14.17
C ILE A 153 -9.31 -1.65 12.82
N ARG A 154 -9.16 -0.93 11.71
CA ARG A 154 -9.35 -1.49 10.36
C ARG A 154 -8.34 -2.60 10.07
N LYS A 155 -7.09 -2.40 10.47
CA LYS A 155 -6.03 -3.42 10.37
C LYS A 155 -6.38 -4.68 11.17
N LYS A 156 -6.71 -4.56 12.45
CA LYS A 156 -7.12 -5.69 13.30
C LYS A 156 -8.35 -6.42 12.75
N ARG A 157 -9.32 -5.68 12.20
CA ARG A 157 -10.51 -6.27 11.58
C ARG A 157 -10.16 -7.10 10.34
N LEU A 158 -9.20 -6.64 9.54
CA LEU A 158 -8.73 -7.37 8.37
C LEU A 158 -8.04 -8.67 8.79
N GLU A 159 -7.11 -8.60 9.74
CA GLU A 159 -6.41 -9.77 10.29
C GLU A 159 -7.40 -10.82 10.83
N LEU A 160 -8.43 -10.38 11.57
CA LEU A 160 -9.47 -11.27 12.10
C LEU A 160 -10.31 -11.91 10.98
N LYS A 161 -10.59 -11.16 9.91
CA LYS A 161 -11.35 -11.67 8.75
C LYS A 161 -10.56 -12.75 8.01
N GLU A 162 -9.26 -12.54 7.83
CA GLU A 162 -8.35 -13.51 7.21
C GLU A 162 -8.23 -14.78 8.05
N LEU A 163 -8.04 -14.63 9.37
CA LEU A 163 -8.02 -15.76 10.30
C LEU A 163 -9.34 -16.54 10.29
N GLY A 164 -10.47 -15.83 10.30
CA GLY A 164 -11.80 -16.44 10.22
C GLY A 164 -12.02 -17.20 8.92
N ALA A 165 -11.58 -16.66 7.79
CA ALA A 165 -11.64 -17.33 6.49
C ALA A 165 -10.77 -18.60 6.46
N SER A 166 -9.54 -18.52 6.98
CA SER A 166 -8.64 -19.68 7.11
C SER A 166 -9.25 -20.78 7.98
N LYS A 167 -9.80 -20.44 9.15
CA LYS A 167 -10.47 -21.40 10.04
C LYS A 167 -11.72 -22.02 9.42
N MET A 168 -12.50 -21.24 8.66
CA MET A 168 -13.65 -21.78 7.93
C MET A 168 -13.21 -22.80 6.87
N LEU A 169 -12.12 -22.50 6.16
CA LEU A 169 -11.57 -23.43 5.18
C LEU A 169 -11.11 -24.74 5.85
N GLU A 170 -10.37 -24.65 6.96
CA GLU A 170 -9.98 -25.81 7.77
C GLU A 170 -11.20 -26.64 8.23
N PHE A 171 -12.25 -25.98 8.70
CA PHE A 171 -13.47 -26.68 9.11
C PHE A 171 -14.16 -27.40 7.94
N GLN A 172 -14.19 -26.78 6.77
CA GLN A 172 -14.77 -27.38 5.57
C GLN A 172 -13.96 -28.60 5.11
N THR A 173 -12.63 -28.51 5.06
CA THR A 173 -11.77 -29.64 4.67
C THR A 173 -11.84 -30.78 5.68
N MET A 174 -11.88 -30.46 6.97
CA MET A 174 -12.10 -31.45 8.02
C MET A 174 -13.47 -32.10 7.87
N LYS A 175 -14.53 -31.32 7.62
CA LYS A 175 -15.88 -31.88 7.40
C LYS A 175 -15.95 -32.81 6.19
N THR A 176 -15.27 -32.49 5.08
CA THR A 176 -15.26 -33.37 3.90
C THR A 176 -14.48 -34.65 4.14
N THR A 177 -13.37 -34.59 4.88
CA THR A 177 -12.58 -35.78 5.25
C THR A 177 -13.38 -36.69 6.18
N TRP A 178 -14.02 -36.14 7.23
CA TRP A 178 -14.93 -36.92 8.10
C TRP A 178 -16.04 -37.64 7.33
N LYS A 179 -16.63 -36.99 6.34
CA LYS A 179 -17.67 -37.63 5.50
C LYS A 179 -17.09 -38.78 4.67
N ALA A 180 -15.95 -38.55 4.01
CA ALA A 180 -15.28 -39.59 3.24
C ALA A 180 -14.88 -40.79 4.11
N ASP A 181 -14.34 -40.54 5.31
CA ASP A 181 -13.97 -41.59 6.26
C ASP A 181 -15.20 -42.37 6.74
N ALA A 182 -16.32 -41.69 7.00
CA ALA A 182 -17.58 -42.34 7.38
C ALA A 182 -18.12 -43.24 6.26
N GLU A 183 -18.16 -42.74 5.02
CA GLU A 183 -18.57 -43.49 3.83
C GLU A 183 -17.64 -44.70 3.57
N GLU A 184 -16.33 -44.53 3.73
CA GLU A 184 -15.37 -45.62 3.59
C GLU A 184 -15.58 -46.70 4.66
N MET A 185 -15.84 -46.30 5.91
CA MET A 185 -16.12 -47.23 7.01
C MET A 185 -17.44 -47.98 6.80
N GLU A 186 -18.48 -47.33 6.31
CA GLU A 186 -19.74 -47.98 5.94
C GLU A 186 -19.54 -48.96 4.78
N SER A 187 -18.82 -48.56 3.73
CA SER A 187 -18.47 -49.45 2.61
C SER A 187 -17.69 -50.67 3.08
N LYS A 188 -16.70 -50.50 3.96
CA LYS A 188 -15.93 -51.61 4.56
C LYS A 188 -16.83 -52.56 5.36
N LYS A 189 -17.79 -52.03 6.14
CA LYS A 189 -18.77 -52.84 6.87
C LYS A 189 -19.67 -53.63 5.91
N MET A 190 -20.19 -52.98 4.87
CA MET A 190 -21.04 -53.63 3.87
C MET A 190 -20.31 -54.77 3.17
N LYS A 191 -19.07 -54.55 2.72
CA LYS A 191 -18.25 -55.61 2.09
C LYS A 191 -17.99 -56.81 3.02
N ARG A 192 -17.84 -56.58 4.34
CA ARG A 192 -17.71 -57.66 5.31
C ARG A 192 -19.01 -58.45 5.45
N LEU A 193 -20.15 -57.78 5.50
CA LEU A 193 -21.46 -58.42 5.56
C LEU A 193 -21.76 -59.22 4.29
N GLU A 194 -21.47 -58.65 3.11
CA GLU A 194 -21.57 -59.36 1.82
C GLU A 194 -20.72 -60.63 1.79
N LYS A 195 -19.49 -60.56 2.33
CA LYS A 195 -18.61 -61.74 2.43
C LYS A 195 -19.20 -62.81 3.34
N ILE A 196 -19.66 -62.44 4.55
CA ILE A 196 -20.29 -63.39 5.48
C ILE A 196 -21.54 -64.01 4.86
N LEU A 197 -22.40 -63.20 4.24
CA LEU A 197 -23.61 -63.68 3.58
C LEU A 197 -23.27 -64.69 2.48
N LYS A 198 -22.23 -64.42 1.69
CA LYS A 198 -21.77 -65.35 0.66
C LYS A 198 -21.28 -66.68 1.24
N GLU A 199 -20.49 -66.64 2.32
CA GLU A 199 -20.02 -67.84 3.01
C GLU A 199 -21.18 -68.68 3.59
N GLU A 200 -22.22 -68.03 4.12
CA GLU A 200 -23.44 -68.69 4.61
C GLU A 200 -24.29 -69.30 3.48
N ILE A 201 -24.42 -68.59 2.35
CA ILE A 201 -25.10 -69.10 1.15
C ILE A 201 -24.36 -70.32 0.60
N ASP A 202 -23.04 -70.24 0.47
CA ASP A 202 -22.18 -71.33 -0.02
C ASP A 202 -22.31 -72.56 0.90
N SER A 203 -22.27 -72.35 2.22
CA SER A 203 -22.43 -73.42 3.22
C SER A 203 -23.81 -74.06 3.15
N THR A 204 -24.87 -73.26 3.04
CA THR A 204 -26.25 -73.74 2.89
C THR A 204 -26.40 -74.56 1.61
N THR A 205 -25.81 -74.11 0.51
CA THR A 205 -25.84 -74.81 -0.78
C THR A 205 -25.16 -76.18 -0.69
N VAL A 206 -23.99 -76.25 -0.04
CA VAL A 206 -23.30 -77.53 0.19
C VAL A 206 -24.16 -78.47 1.04
N ILE A 207 -24.75 -77.97 2.13
CA ILE A 207 -25.63 -78.76 3.00
C ILE A 207 -26.86 -79.27 2.23
N GLN A 208 -27.52 -78.41 1.44
CA GLN A 208 -28.64 -78.79 0.58
C GLN A 208 -28.25 -79.90 -0.39
N ASN A 209 -27.12 -79.76 -1.10
CA ASN A 209 -26.61 -80.76 -2.03
C ASN A 209 -26.33 -82.11 -1.35
N VAL A 210 -25.75 -82.10 -0.14
CA VAL A 210 -25.48 -83.31 0.64
C VAL A 210 -26.80 -83.99 1.04
N PHE A 211 -27.78 -83.24 1.55
CA PHE A 211 -29.09 -83.80 1.91
C PHE A 211 -29.83 -84.38 0.71
N GLN A 212 -29.82 -83.69 -0.43
CA GLN A 212 -30.40 -84.20 -1.69
C GLN A 212 -29.75 -85.53 -2.09
N ASN A 213 -28.42 -85.60 -2.10
CA ASN A 213 -27.69 -86.82 -2.45
C ASN A 213 -27.99 -87.98 -1.49
N ILE A 214 -28.11 -87.74 -0.19
CA ILE A 214 -28.47 -88.77 0.80
C ILE A 214 -29.88 -89.31 0.52
N ILE A 215 -30.85 -88.43 0.27
CA ILE A 215 -32.22 -88.84 -0.03
C ILE A 215 -32.26 -89.69 -1.30
N LEU A 216 -31.56 -89.26 -2.36
CA LEU A 216 -31.47 -90.02 -3.62
C LEU A 216 -30.78 -91.39 -3.44
N ALA A 217 -29.71 -91.46 -2.64
CA ALA A 217 -28.96 -92.69 -2.39
C ALA A 217 -29.69 -93.68 -1.45
N SER A 218 -30.62 -93.19 -0.62
CA SER A 218 -31.36 -94.02 0.35
C SER A 218 -32.37 -94.99 -0.26
N HIS A 219 -32.59 -94.94 -1.59
CA HIS A 219 -33.55 -95.78 -2.32
C HIS A 219 -35.01 -95.72 -1.78
N VAL A 220 -35.35 -94.70 -0.99
CA VAL A 220 -36.71 -94.42 -0.55
C VAL A 220 -37.50 -93.83 -1.73
N ASP A 221 -38.70 -94.33 -2.00
CA ASP A 221 -39.62 -93.79 -3.03
C ASP A 221 -40.19 -92.42 -2.61
N TRP A 222 -39.33 -91.41 -2.54
CA TRP A 222 -39.65 -90.05 -2.09
C TRP A 222 -40.72 -89.34 -2.93
N ALA A 223 -40.96 -89.79 -4.17
CA ALA A 223 -42.03 -89.29 -5.03
C ALA A 223 -43.43 -89.76 -4.62
N LYS A 224 -43.54 -90.88 -3.85
CA LYS A 224 -44.82 -91.44 -3.39
C LYS A 224 -45.29 -90.83 -2.08
N ASP A 225 -44.38 -90.40 -1.20
CA ASP A 225 -44.72 -89.67 0.02
C ASP A 225 -44.85 -88.17 -0.28
N PRO A 226 -46.07 -87.59 -0.16
CA PRO A 226 -46.30 -86.17 -0.41
C PRO A 226 -45.40 -85.25 0.41
N ARG A 227 -45.02 -85.64 1.64
CA ARG A 227 -44.21 -84.82 2.55
C ARG A 227 -42.74 -84.77 2.14
N LEU A 228 -42.19 -85.92 1.75
CA LEU A 228 -40.81 -86.01 1.24
C LEU A 228 -40.67 -85.33 -0.11
N ARG A 229 -41.66 -85.49 -0.99
CA ARG A 229 -41.71 -84.80 -2.29
C ARG A 229 -41.68 -83.27 -2.12
N GLU A 230 -42.48 -82.73 -1.21
CA GLU A 230 -42.49 -81.28 -0.93
C GLU A 230 -41.15 -80.80 -0.35
N MET A 231 -40.53 -81.59 0.52
CA MET A 231 -39.24 -81.26 1.13
C MET A 231 -38.11 -81.22 0.11
N VAL A 232 -38.01 -82.23 -0.77
CA VAL A 232 -36.99 -82.27 -1.83
C VAL A 232 -37.19 -81.14 -2.86
N LEU A 233 -38.43 -80.87 -3.27
CA LEU A 233 -38.72 -79.79 -4.21
C LEU A 233 -38.41 -78.39 -3.64
N LYS A 234 -38.64 -78.18 -2.33
CA LYS A 234 -38.23 -76.92 -1.67
C LYS A 234 -36.71 -76.78 -1.62
N LEU A 235 -35.98 -77.87 -1.42
CA LEU A 235 -34.51 -77.83 -1.45
C LEU A 235 -33.96 -77.50 -2.85
N GLU A 236 -34.65 -77.91 -3.92
CA GLU A 236 -34.26 -77.64 -5.31
C GLU A 236 -34.57 -76.21 -5.76
N THR A 237 -35.69 -75.63 -5.31
CA THR A 237 -36.07 -74.26 -5.69
C THR A 237 -35.23 -73.19 -5.01
N HIS A 238 -34.76 -73.44 -3.78
CA HIS A 238 -33.90 -72.50 -3.05
C HIS A 238 -32.43 -72.51 -3.51
N ALA A 239 -32.00 -73.53 -4.26
CA ALA A 239 -30.65 -73.61 -4.84
C ALA A 239 -30.50 -72.76 -6.13
N ASN A 240 -31.61 -72.46 -6.82
CA ASN A 240 -31.62 -71.78 -8.12
C ASN A 240 -32.13 -70.32 -8.08
N SER A 241 -32.44 -69.77 -6.90
CA SER A 241 -33.12 -68.47 -6.77
C SER A 241 -32.25 -67.32 -6.23
N PHE A 242 -30.93 -67.40 -6.30
CA PHE A 242 -30.02 -66.34 -5.85
C PHE A 242 -28.91 -66.09 -6.86
#